data_AF-A0A519I4W8-F1
#
_entry.id   AF-A0A519I4W8-F1
#
_cell.length_a   1.000
_cell.length_b   1.000
_cell.length_c   1.000
_cell.angle_alpha   90.00
_cell.angle_beta   90.00
_cell.angle_gamma   90.00
#
_symmetry.space_group_name_H-M   'P 1'
#
loop_
_entity.id
_entity.type
_entity.pdbx_description
1 polymer ?
#
loop_
_entity_poly.entity_id
_entity_poly.type
_entity_poly.pdbx_seq_one_letter_code
_entity_poly.pdbx_strand_id
1 'polypeptide(L)'
;MSHQPSPLSRWQFWIDRGGTFTDVVGRRPEADGRFTLVTHKLLSENPEQYKDAAVAGIRHLLGLKPGEPVTPAQVECVKMGTTVATNALLERKGEPTLLITTRGFKDALRIAYQNRPRLFDRHIVLPELLYSRVIEAQERVGARGEMIEPLDEAHLKERLWAAYDAGLRSVAIVFMHGYRYTAHEQAAARLAREAGFTQVSSSHETSPMMKFVSRGDTTVVDAYLSPILRRYVDQVASEMPGVKLFFMQSSGGLTDAGTFQGKDAILSGPAGGIVGMARTAELAGHEKVIGFDMGGTSTDVSHYAGSFEREFETQVAGVRMRAPMMSIHTVAAGGGSILGFDGARFRVGPESAGANPGPASYRRGGPLAVTDANVMVGKIQPAHFPHVFGHAANEALDGDVVAQKFAQLAVQSGRSQEDVAHGFIQIAVQQMANAIKKISVARGYDVTRYTLQCFGGAGGQHACLVADALGMTRVFVHPLAGVLSAYGMGLADQNVIREQAVEIKLAPDALPGIEATLDALAATARTELERQQAGSSTAVVHRRVHVRY
;
A
#
# COMPACT_ATOMS: atom_id res chain seq x y z
N MET A 1 -47.32 -18.08 15.27
CA MET A 1 -46.39 -17.02 15.66
C MET A 1 -45.54 -16.69 14.45
N SER A 2 -45.56 -15.43 14.04
CA SER A 2 -44.94 -14.89 12.83
C SER A 2 -43.46 -15.25 12.73
N HIS A 3 -43.07 -15.89 11.62
CA HIS A 3 -41.69 -15.90 11.16
C HIS A 3 -41.23 -14.45 11.00
N GLN A 4 -40.38 -13.98 11.91
CA GLN A 4 -39.53 -12.84 11.61
C GLN A 4 -38.66 -13.24 10.41
N PRO A 5 -38.57 -12.41 9.36
CA PRO A 5 -37.66 -12.68 8.26
C PRO A 5 -36.24 -12.74 8.85
N SER A 6 -35.51 -13.82 8.53
CA SER A 6 -34.05 -13.87 8.67
C SER A 6 -33.49 -12.56 8.13
N PRO A 7 -32.53 -11.87 8.80
CA PRO A 7 -31.94 -10.66 8.25
C PRO A 7 -31.44 -11.02 6.85
N LEU A 8 -32.01 -10.36 5.84
CA LEU A 8 -31.65 -10.56 4.43
C LEU A 8 -30.13 -10.58 4.34
N SER A 9 -29.56 -11.68 3.87
CA SER A 9 -28.13 -11.77 3.61
C SER A 9 -27.79 -10.65 2.63
N ARG A 10 -26.91 -9.74 3.04
CA ARG A 10 -26.52 -8.55 2.26
C ARG A 10 -25.22 -8.82 1.53
N TRP A 11 -24.96 -8.07 0.47
CA TRP A 11 -23.71 -8.12 -0.26
C TRP A 11 -22.54 -7.66 0.61
N GLN A 12 -21.37 -8.24 0.37
CA GLN A 12 -20.10 -7.63 0.74
C GLN A 12 -19.26 -7.43 -0.51
N PHE A 13 -18.53 -6.31 -0.58
CA PHE A 13 -17.60 -6.05 -1.67
C PHE A 13 -16.19 -5.93 -1.14
N TRP A 14 -15.24 -6.58 -1.80
CA TRP A 14 -13.82 -6.53 -1.48
C TRP A 14 -13.06 -6.06 -2.71
N ILE A 15 -12.28 -4.99 -2.58
CA ILE A 15 -11.80 -4.23 -3.74
C ILE A 15 -10.34 -3.84 -3.61
N ASP A 16 -9.52 -4.28 -4.56
CA ASP A 16 -8.15 -3.78 -4.71
C ASP A 16 -8.07 -2.80 -5.88
N ARG A 17 -7.84 -1.53 -5.57
CA ARG A 17 -7.59 -0.50 -6.59
C ARG A 17 -6.08 -0.40 -6.87
N GLY A 18 -5.61 -1.28 -7.77
CA GLY A 18 -4.24 -1.29 -8.27
C GLY A 18 -3.95 -0.16 -9.27
N GLY A 19 -2.72 -0.12 -9.79
CA GLY A 19 -2.30 0.90 -10.77
C GLY A 19 -2.86 0.67 -12.19
N THR A 20 -2.96 -0.59 -12.64
CA THR A 20 -3.45 -0.92 -13.99
C THR A 20 -4.94 -1.30 -13.98
N PHE A 21 -5.32 -2.20 -13.09
CA PHE A 21 -6.67 -2.72 -12.95
C PHE A 21 -7.20 -2.55 -11.53
N THR A 22 -8.50 -2.38 -11.43
CA THR A 22 -9.27 -2.46 -10.20
C THR A 22 -9.99 -3.80 -10.16
N ASP A 23 -9.72 -4.56 -9.10
CA ASP A 23 -10.25 -5.91 -8.90
C ASP A 23 -11.37 -5.86 -7.88
N VAL A 24 -12.56 -6.30 -8.27
CA VAL A 24 -13.77 -6.32 -7.44
C VAL A 24 -14.18 -7.77 -7.21
N VAL A 25 -14.32 -8.14 -5.94
CA VAL A 25 -14.91 -9.41 -5.51
C VAL A 25 -16.20 -9.08 -4.75
N GLY A 26 -17.33 -9.55 -5.28
CA GLY A 26 -18.63 -9.47 -4.63
C GLY A 26 -18.99 -10.80 -3.97
N ARG A 27 -19.27 -10.77 -2.67
CA ARG A 27 -19.90 -11.87 -1.95
C ARG A 27 -21.42 -11.70 -2.08
N ARG A 28 -21.99 -12.35 -3.09
CA ARG A 28 -23.42 -12.30 -3.39
C ARG A 28 -24.21 -13.20 -2.43
N PRO A 29 -25.21 -12.66 -1.72
CA PRO A 29 -26.12 -13.49 -0.95
C PRO A 29 -27.02 -14.33 -1.86
N GLU A 30 -27.23 -15.60 -1.51
CA GLU A 30 -28.19 -16.48 -2.19
C GLU A 30 -29.43 -16.69 -1.30
N ALA A 31 -30.56 -17.05 -1.91
CA ALA A 31 -31.85 -17.19 -1.22
C ALA A 31 -31.86 -18.28 -0.13
N ASP A 32 -30.97 -19.26 -0.23
CA ASP A 32 -30.81 -20.36 0.73
C ASP A 32 -29.85 -20.03 1.89
N GLY A 33 -29.40 -18.78 1.99
CA GLY A 33 -28.48 -18.32 3.03
C GLY A 33 -27.00 -18.60 2.73
N ARG A 34 -26.67 -19.26 1.62
CA ARG A 34 -25.29 -19.36 1.14
C ARG A 34 -24.88 -18.06 0.44
N PHE A 35 -23.64 -18.04 -0.05
CA PHE A 35 -23.15 -16.96 -0.88
C PHE A 35 -22.40 -17.51 -2.10
N THR A 36 -22.39 -16.73 -3.17
CA THR A 36 -21.56 -16.95 -4.36
C THR A 36 -20.55 -15.82 -4.46
N LEU A 37 -19.30 -16.15 -4.79
CA LEU A 37 -18.31 -15.14 -5.13
C LEU A 37 -18.43 -14.81 -6.62
N VAL A 38 -18.61 -13.53 -6.93
CA VAL A 38 -18.56 -13.00 -8.28
C VAL A 38 -17.39 -12.02 -8.39
N THR A 39 -16.74 -11.98 -9.54
CA THR A 39 -15.59 -11.11 -9.77
C THR A 39 -15.85 -10.18 -10.93
N HIS A 40 -15.28 -8.98 -10.87
CA HIS A 40 -15.31 -8.01 -11.96
C HIS A 40 -13.99 -7.24 -11.98
N LYS A 41 -13.49 -6.95 -13.19
CA LYS A 41 -12.19 -6.30 -13.39
C LYS A 41 -12.35 -5.14 -14.34
N LEU A 42 -11.90 -3.97 -13.91
CA LEU A 42 -11.97 -2.73 -14.66
C LEU A 42 -10.58 -2.10 -14.78
N LEU A 43 -10.35 -1.25 -15.77
CA LEU A 43 -9.14 -0.41 -15.79
C LEU A 43 -9.19 0.58 -14.62
N SER A 44 -8.09 0.75 -13.88
CA SER A 44 -8.08 1.65 -12.72
C SER A 44 -8.31 3.12 -13.07
N GLU A 45 -7.94 3.51 -14.29
CA GLU A 45 -8.15 4.84 -14.84
C GLU A 45 -8.78 4.72 -16.23
N ASN A 46 -10.05 5.15 -16.34
CA ASN A 46 -10.77 5.26 -17.59
C ASN A 46 -11.83 6.38 -17.49
N PRO A 47 -11.39 7.66 -17.49
CA PRO A 47 -12.26 8.80 -17.20
C PRO A 47 -13.39 8.99 -18.21
N GLU A 48 -13.25 8.42 -19.41
CA GLU A 48 -14.29 8.42 -20.45
C GLU A 48 -15.48 7.51 -20.08
N GLN A 49 -15.28 6.54 -19.18
CA GLN A 49 -16.29 5.53 -18.82
C GLN A 49 -16.83 5.70 -17.40
N TYR A 50 -16.00 6.07 -16.44
CA TYR A 50 -16.40 6.22 -15.04
C TYR A 50 -15.48 7.17 -14.26
N LYS A 51 -16.04 7.77 -13.20
CA LYS A 51 -15.28 8.62 -12.28
C LYS A 51 -14.38 7.81 -11.33
N ASP A 52 -14.87 6.68 -10.86
CA ASP A 52 -14.13 5.77 -9.97
C ASP A 52 -14.46 4.31 -10.30
N ALA A 53 -13.42 3.50 -10.47
CA ALA A 53 -13.55 2.11 -10.89
C ALA A 53 -14.16 1.20 -9.82
N ALA A 54 -13.88 1.46 -8.53
CA ALA A 54 -14.39 0.66 -7.43
C ALA A 54 -15.91 0.83 -7.31
N VAL A 55 -16.37 2.09 -7.31
CA VAL A 55 -17.81 2.41 -7.31
C VAL A 55 -18.49 1.85 -8.56
N ALA A 56 -17.90 2.04 -9.75
CA ALA A 56 -18.45 1.51 -11.00
C ALA A 56 -18.64 -0.02 -10.95
N GLY A 57 -17.65 -0.76 -10.42
CA GLY A 57 -17.73 -2.20 -10.29
C GLY A 57 -18.80 -2.68 -9.30
N ILE A 58 -18.96 -2.01 -8.16
CA ILE A 58 -20.05 -2.30 -7.21
C ILE A 58 -21.40 -2.10 -7.89
N ARG A 59 -21.59 -0.95 -8.54
CA ARG A 59 -22.85 -0.60 -9.21
C ARG A 59 -23.20 -1.59 -10.31
N HIS A 60 -22.21 -2.01 -11.09
CA HIS A 60 -22.37 -3.03 -12.13
C HIS A 60 -22.87 -4.36 -11.56
N LEU A 61 -22.22 -4.86 -10.50
CA LEU A 61 -22.59 -6.14 -9.88
C LEU A 61 -23.95 -6.10 -9.18
N LEU A 62 -24.38 -4.93 -8.70
CA LEU A 62 -25.71 -4.69 -8.15
C LEU A 62 -26.79 -4.44 -9.21
N GLY A 63 -26.41 -4.21 -10.47
CA GLY A 63 -27.34 -3.86 -11.55
C GLY A 63 -28.00 -2.49 -11.38
N LEU A 64 -27.34 -1.54 -10.71
CA LEU A 64 -27.88 -0.21 -10.44
C LEU A 64 -27.90 0.67 -11.68
N LYS A 65 -28.98 1.46 -11.85
CA LYS A 65 -29.08 2.48 -12.90
C LYS A 65 -28.24 3.71 -12.53
N PRO A 66 -27.87 4.57 -13.51
CA PRO A 66 -27.18 5.83 -13.21
C PRO A 66 -27.93 6.68 -12.17
N GLY A 67 -27.22 7.16 -11.14
CA GLY A 67 -27.79 8.00 -10.08
C GLY A 67 -28.42 7.26 -8.89
N GLU A 68 -28.65 5.94 -8.98
CA GLU A 68 -29.14 5.16 -7.83
C GLU A 68 -28.02 4.97 -6.79
N PRO A 69 -28.20 5.28 -5.50
CA PRO A 69 -27.16 5.09 -4.49
C PRO A 69 -27.02 3.62 -4.09
N VAL A 70 -25.82 3.24 -3.64
CA VAL A 70 -25.62 1.94 -2.98
C VAL A 70 -26.12 2.05 -1.53
N THR A 71 -27.04 1.19 -1.12
CA THR A 71 -27.69 1.33 0.19
C THR A 71 -27.23 0.28 1.22
N PRO A 72 -27.25 0.60 2.53
CA PRO A 72 -26.97 -0.38 3.58
C PRO A 72 -28.03 -1.48 3.67
N ALA A 73 -29.18 -1.33 3.02
CA ALA A 73 -30.17 -2.41 2.90
C ALA A 73 -29.68 -3.53 1.96
N GLN A 74 -28.87 -3.20 0.96
CA GLN A 74 -28.34 -4.14 -0.03
C GLN A 74 -26.91 -4.59 0.30
N VAL A 75 -26.11 -3.70 0.88
CA VAL A 75 -24.69 -3.91 1.14
C VAL A 75 -24.39 -3.82 2.63
N GLU A 76 -23.76 -4.86 3.17
CA GLU A 76 -23.32 -4.90 4.56
C GLU A 76 -22.08 -4.04 4.77
N CYS A 77 -21.05 -4.25 3.94
CA CYS A 77 -19.80 -3.51 4.00
C CYS A 77 -19.03 -3.55 2.67
N VAL A 78 -18.13 -2.59 2.50
CA VAL A 78 -17.09 -2.60 1.49
C VAL A 78 -15.74 -2.58 2.20
N LYS A 79 -14.84 -3.49 1.80
CA LYS A 79 -13.46 -3.57 2.27
C LYS A 79 -12.55 -3.27 1.09
N MET A 80 -11.62 -2.33 1.23
CA MET A 80 -10.82 -1.90 0.08
C MET A 80 -9.38 -1.51 0.41
N GLY A 81 -8.49 -1.79 -0.53
CA GLY A 81 -7.13 -1.25 -0.56
C GLY A 81 -6.99 -0.28 -1.71
N THR A 82 -6.07 0.67 -1.57
CA THR A 82 -5.89 1.72 -2.57
C THR A 82 -4.44 2.10 -2.74
N THR A 83 -4.07 2.37 -3.99
CA THR A 83 -2.74 2.87 -4.37
C THR A 83 -2.65 4.40 -4.34
N VAL A 84 -3.74 5.12 -4.00
CA VAL A 84 -3.79 6.60 -4.02
C VAL A 84 -2.69 7.24 -3.19
N ALA A 85 -2.46 6.77 -1.96
CA ALA A 85 -1.40 7.31 -1.10
C ALA A 85 0.00 7.06 -1.67
N THR A 86 0.26 5.83 -2.12
CA THR A 86 1.56 5.44 -2.71
C THR A 86 1.84 6.26 -3.97
N ASN A 87 0.86 6.42 -4.87
CA ASN A 87 1.02 7.18 -6.11
C ASN A 87 1.21 8.68 -5.82
N ALA A 88 0.42 9.26 -4.90
CA ALA A 88 0.61 10.65 -4.50
C ALA A 88 2.01 10.91 -3.92
N LEU A 89 2.56 9.95 -3.17
CA LEU A 89 3.92 10.04 -2.63
C LEU A 89 5.00 9.94 -3.74
N LEU A 90 4.83 9.02 -4.69
CA LEU A 90 5.74 8.82 -5.82
C LEU A 90 5.74 10.01 -6.78
N GLU A 91 4.56 10.53 -7.10
CA GLU A 91 4.37 11.65 -8.03
C GLU A 91 4.54 13.03 -7.38
N ARG A 92 4.78 13.08 -6.07
CA ARG A 92 4.89 14.33 -5.28
C ARG A 92 3.66 15.21 -5.39
N LYS A 93 2.48 14.58 -5.41
CA LYS A 93 1.16 15.24 -5.49
C LYS A 93 0.41 15.23 -4.15
N GLY A 94 1.13 15.39 -3.04
CA GLY A 94 0.55 15.56 -1.70
C GLY A 94 -0.01 16.95 -1.41
N GLU A 95 -0.55 17.12 -0.21
CA GLU A 95 -1.01 18.41 0.28
C GLU A 95 0.18 19.28 0.71
N PRO A 96 0.29 20.55 0.27
CA PRO A 96 1.32 21.47 0.74
C PRO A 96 1.35 21.55 2.27
N THR A 97 2.46 21.13 2.86
CA THR A 97 2.52 20.87 4.31
C THR A 97 3.47 21.84 5.01
N LEU A 98 3.02 22.40 6.12
CA LEU A 98 3.80 23.15 7.09
C LEU A 98 4.49 22.19 8.07
N LEU A 99 5.77 22.40 8.35
CA LEU A 99 6.46 21.75 9.47
C LEU A 99 6.60 22.73 10.64
N ILE A 100 6.15 22.33 11.82
CA ILE A 100 6.42 23.04 13.07
C ILE A 100 7.41 22.19 13.86
N THR A 101 8.53 22.78 14.24
CA THR A 101 9.62 22.08 14.92
C THR A 101 10.26 22.97 15.97
N THR A 102 11.07 22.36 16.83
CA THR A 102 11.86 23.06 17.85
C THR A 102 12.85 24.04 17.23
N ARG A 103 12.97 25.24 17.81
CA ARG A 103 14.00 26.22 17.37
C ARG A 103 15.40 25.59 17.36
N GLY A 104 16.11 25.80 16.26
CA GLY A 104 17.41 25.20 15.96
C GLY A 104 17.32 23.88 15.18
N PHE A 105 16.12 23.33 14.94
CA PHE A 105 15.93 22.04 14.27
C PHE A 105 15.25 22.16 12.90
N LYS A 106 15.14 23.37 12.33
CA LYS A 106 14.52 23.62 11.02
C LYS A 106 15.00 22.67 9.92
N ASP A 107 16.32 22.48 9.82
CA ASP A 107 16.92 21.69 8.74
C ASP A 107 17.15 20.21 9.10
N ALA A 108 16.72 19.76 10.28
CA ALA A 108 17.05 18.42 10.78
C ALA A 108 16.56 17.29 9.87
N LEU A 109 15.34 17.40 9.32
CA LEU A 109 14.79 16.38 8.40
C LEU A 109 15.49 16.39 7.04
N ARG A 110 15.88 17.59 6.56
CA ARG A 110 16.66 17.78 5.33
C ARG A 110 18.08 17.23 5.45
N ILE A 111 18.76 17.50 6.56
CA ILE A 111 20.12 17.03 6.86
C ILE A 111 20.14 15.51 7.03
N ALA A 112 19.05 14.95 7.57
CA ALA A 112 18.86 13.52 7.61
C ALA A 112 19.98 12.83 8.45
N TYR A 113 20.59 11.79 7.91
CA TYR A 113 21.74 11.10 8.50
C TYR A 113 23.03 11.32 7.69
N GLN A 114 23.01 12.25 6.72
CA GLN A 114 24.11 12.51 5.78
C GLN A 114 24.61 11.27 5.01
N ASN A 115 23.80 10.21 4.93
CA ASN A 115 24.13 9.01 4.17
C ASN A 115 24.10 9.31 2.67
N ARG A 116 25.09 8.82 1.92
CA ARG A 116 25.13 8.93 0.45
C ARG A 116 24.40 7.73 -0.17
N PRO A 117 23.24 7.92 -0.83
CA PRO A 117 22.50 6.79 -1.42
C PRO A 117 23.30 6.08 -2.52
N ARG A 118 24.05 6.86 -3.31
CA ARG A 118 24.99 6.35 -4.32
C ARG A 118 26.39 6.82 -3.94
N LEU A 119 27.16 5.92 -3.33
CA LEU A 119 28.46 6.24 -2.69
C LEU A 119 29.46 6.92 -3.64
N PHE A 120 29.42 6.56 -4.92
CA PHE A 120 30.37 7.00 -5.94
C PHE A 120 29.91 8.23 -6.74
N ASP A 121 28.69 8.72 -6.52
CA ASP A 121 28.22 9.92 -7.18
C ASP A 121 28.97 11.15 -6.66
N ARG A 122 29.58 11.91 -7.58
CA ARG A 122 30.23 13.19 -7.24
C ARG A 122 29.22 14.30 -6.98
N HIS A 123 28.06 14.25 -7.63
CA HIS A 123 26.95 15.19 -7.43
C HIS A 123 25.86 14.51 -6.59
N ILE A 124 25.80 14.84 -5.31
CA ILE A 124 24.81 14.28 -4.38
C ILE A 124 23.50 15.03 -4.58
N VAL A 125 22.50 14.33 -5.11
CA VAL A 125 21.13 14.82 -5.18
C VAL A 125 20.42 14.43 -3.88
N LEU A 126 20.00 15.43 -3.10
CA LEU A 126 19.19 15.19 -1.91
C LEU A 126 17.76 14.82 -2.31
N PRO A 127 17.08 13.93 -1.56
CA PRO A 127 15.65 13.69 -1.74
C PRO A 127 14.87 14.99 -1.61
N GLU A 128 13.85 15.15 -2.45
CA GLU A 128 12.91 16.26 -2.35
C GLU A 128 12.14 16.22 -1.03
N LEU A 129 11.94 17.39 -0.42
CA LEU A 129 11.23 17.55 0.83
C LEU A 129 9.71 17.52 0.59
N LEU A 130 8.97 16.89 1.50
CA LEU A 130 7.50 16.86 1.44
C LEU A 130 6.83 18.10 2.06
N TYR A 131 7.56 18.85 2.89
CA TYR A 131 7.07 20.09 3.50
C TYR A 131 7.57 21.31 2.72
N SER A 132 6.74 22.35 2.67
CA SER A 132 6.98 23.57 1.89
C SER A 132 7.49 24.75 2.74
N ARG A 133 7.12 24.78 4.02
CA ARG A 133 7.46 25.85 4.97
C ARG A 133 7.78 25.26 6.32
N VAL A 134 8.65 25.93 7.08
CA VAL A 134 8.99 25.55 8.46
C VAL A 134 8.74 26.73 9.39
N ILE A 135 8.13 26.45 10.55
CA ILE A 135 8.08 27.33 11.71
C ILE A 135 8.93 26.69 12.82
N GLU A 136 9.87 27.48 13.33
CA GLU A 136 10.59 27.15 14.55
C GLU A 136 9.81 27.73 15.74
N ALA A 137 9.17 26.85 16.50
CA ALA A 137 8.54 27.22 17.76
C ALA A 137 9.63 27.58 18.78
N GLN A 138 9.30 28.49 19.71
CA GLN A 138 10.19 28.85 20.81
C GLN A 138 9.78 27.97 22.00
N GLU A 139 10.38 26.80 22.09
CA GLU A 139 10.09 25.81 23.12
C GLU A 139 11.27 24.84 23.27
N ARG A 140 11.45 24.27 24.47
CA ARG A 140 12.42 23.20 24.68
C ARG A 140 12.11 22.39 25.92
N VAL A 141 11.97 21.08 25.74
CA VAL A 141 11.96 20.10 26.82
C VAL A 141 13.23 19.26 26.69
N GLY A 142 13.89 18.98 27.81
CA GLY A 142 15.07 18.15 27.83
C GLY A 142 14.77 16.65 27.93
N ALA A 143 15.80 15.81 27.89
CA ALA A 143 15.64 14.37 27.71
C ALA A 143 15.01 13.67 28.93
N ARG A 144 15.10 14.28 30.12
CA ARG A 144 14.51 13.78 31.38
C ARG A 144 13.24 14.54 31.77
N GLY A 145 12.74 15.42 30.90
CA GLY A 145 11.50 16.16 31.11
C GLY A 145 11.72 17.53 31.76
N GLU A 146 12.97 17.94 31.94
CA GLU A 146 13.30 19.29 32.39
C GLU A 146 12.74 20.33 31.40
N MET A 147 11.97 21.29 31.90
CA MET A 147 11.47 22.42 31.12
C MET A 147 12.62 23.40 30.91
N ILE A 148 13.19 23.45 29.71
CA ILE A 148 14.31 24.34 29.36
C ILE A 148 13.77 25.68 28.87
N GLU A 149 12.73 25.64 28.03
CA GLU A 149 12.05 26.83 27.51
C GLU A 149 10.55 26.50 27.35
N PRO A 150 9.64 27.23 28.02
CA PRO A 150 8.21 27.02 27.82
C PRO A 150 7.81 27.39 26.39
N LEU A 151 6.76 26.75 25.87
CA LEU A 151 6.23 27.10 24.55
C LEU A 151 5.68 28.53 24.54
N ASP A 152 6.25 29.40 23.69
CA ASP A 152 5.66 30.70 23.38
C ASP A 152 4.45 30.53 22.45
N GLU A 153 3.28 30.33 23.05
CA GLU A 153 2.01 30.16 22.33
C GLU A 153 1.64 31.40 21.51
N ALA A 154 1.95 32.61 21.97
CA ALA A 154 1.60 33.85 21.27
C ALA A 154 2.40 33.99 19.96
N HIS A 155 3.71 33.76 20.03
CA HIS A 155 4.59 33.74 18.86
C HIS A 155 4.20 32.64 17.88
N LEU A 156 3.88 31.44 18.38
CA LEU A 156 3.46 30.33 17.52
C LEU A 156 2.12 30.64 16.83
N LYS A 157 1.17 31.22 17.55
CA LYS A 157 -0.15 31.61 17.04
C LYS A 157 -0.04 32.58 15.87
N GLU A 158 0.73 33.66 16.01
CA GLU A 158 0.92 34.65 14.93
C GLU A 158 1.42 33.97 13.63
N ARG A 159 2.41 33.10 13.74
CA ARG A 159 3.00 32.42 12.58
C ARG A 159 2.09 31.37 11.96
N LEU A 160 1.30 30.67 12.78
CA LEU A 160 0.29 29.72 12.32
C LEU A 160 -0.77 30.44 11.46
N TRP A 161 -1.28 31.57 11.92
CA TRP A 161 -2.24 32.38 11.15
C TRP A 161 -1.63 32.87 9.84
N ALA A 162 -0.41 33.42 9.88
CA ALA A 162 0.28 33.85 8.66
C ALA A 162 0.57 32.69 7.68
N ALA A 163 0.75 31.46 8.17
CA ALA A 163 0.89 30.27 7.32
C ALA A 163 -0.44 29.82 6.73
N TYR A 164 -1.51 29.90 7.51
CA TYR A 164 -2.88 29.62 7.06
C TYR A 164 -3.34 30.62 5.99
N ASP A 165 -3.09 31.92 6.21
CA ASP A 165 -3.43 33.00 5.26
C ASP A 165 -2.63 32.86 3.95
N ALA A 166 -1.43 32.27 4.01
CA ALA A 166 -0.65 31.91 2.83
C ALA A 166 -1.17 30.66 2.09
N GLY A 167 -2.29 30.08 2.51
CA GLY A 167 -2.98 28.97 1.83
C GLY A 167 -2.64 27.57 2.35
N LEU A 168 -1.79 27.42 3.37
CA LEU A 168 -1.50 26.10 3.92
C LEU A 168 -2.68 25.57 4.74
N ARG A 169 -3.00 24.28 4.56
CA ARG A 169 -4.12 23.61 5.25
C ARG A 169 -3.70 22.34 5.99
N SER A 170 -2.47 21.88 5.76
CA SER A 170 -1.88 20.72 6.43
C SER A 170 -0.63 21.10 7.22
N VAL A 171 -0.49 20.54 8.43
CA VAL A 171 0.64 20.79 9.31
C VAL A 171 1.12 19.51 10.01
N ALA A 172 2.44 19.34 10.05
CA ALA A 172 3.16 18.34 10.83
C ALA A 172 3.87 19.03 12.01
N ILE A 173 3.72 18.50 13.21
CA ILE A 173 4.29 19.05 14.44
C ILE A 173 5.28 18.04 15.02
N VAL A 174 6.55 18.42 15.13
CA VAL A 174 7.64 17.54 15.56
C VAL A 174 8.55 18.28 16.54
N PHE A 175 8.37 18.04 17.84
CA PHE A 175 9.23 18.62 18.87
C PHE A 175 10.27 17.63 19.37
N MET A 176 11.43 18.16 19.78
CA MET A 176 12.47 17.39 20.44
C MET A 176 11.92 16.78 21.72
N HIS A 177 12.14 15.47 21.91
CA HIS A 177 11.56 14.67 23.01
C HIS A 177 10.02 14.63 23.08
N GLY A 178 9.32 15.14 22.05
CA GLY A 178 7.85 15.13 21.96
C GLY A 178 7.22 13.74 22.03
N TYR A 179 7.96 12.68 21.69
CA TYR A 179 7.53 11.28 21.84
C TYR A 179 7.26 10.86 23.30
N ARG A 180 7.82 11.58 24.27
CA ARG A 180 7.72 11.28 25.71
C ARG A 180 7.02 12.40 26.47
N TYR A 181 7.29 13.65 26.12
CA TYR A 181 6.74 14.85 26.75
C TYR A 181 5.87 15.60 25.75
N THR A 182 4.60 15.23 25.69
CA THR A 182 3.69 15.57 24.59
C THR A 182 3.02 16.94 24.72
N ALA A 183 3.11 17.58 25.89
CA ALA A 183 2.31 18.76 26.23
C ALA A 183 2.49 19.93 25.23
N HIS A 184 3.72 20.21 24.79
CA HIS A 184 3.98 21.27 23.82
C HIS A 184 3.41 20.92 22.43
N GLU A 185 3.54 19.67 21.97
CA GLU A 185 2.95 19.26 20.69
C GLU A 185 1.42 19.36 20.73
N GLN A 186 0.80 18.99 21.85
CA GLN A 186 -0.65 19.10 22.05
C GLN A 186 -1.12 20.55 22.02
N ALA A 187 -0.38 21.47 22.65
CA ALA A 187 -0.66 22.90 22.61
C ALA A 187 -0.51 23.47 21.18
N ALA A 188 0.57 23.13 20.49
CA ALA A 188 0.76 23.51 19.09
C ALA A 188 -0.34 22.96 18.17
N ALA A 189 -0.78 21.72 18.39
CA ALA A 189 -1.85 21.10 17.62
C ALA A 189 -3.20 21.80 17.86
N ARG A 190 -3.49 22.19 19.11
CA ARG A 190 -4.65 23.02 19.43
C ARG A 190 -4.62 24.34 18.67
N LEU A 191 -3.52 25.09 18.75
CA LEU A 191 -3.37 26.37 18.07
C LEU A 191 -3.50 26.25 16.55
N ALA A 192 -2.96 25.17 15.96
CA ALA A 192 -3.12 24.91 14.53
C ALA A 192 -4.58 24.66 14.15
N ARG A 193 -5.34 23.91 14.96
CA ARG A 193 -6.77 23.70 14.73
C ARG A 193 -7.55 25.00 14.88
N GLU A 194 -7.23 25.82 15.89
CA GLU A 194 -7.84 27.15 16.08
C GLU A 194 -7.56 28.10 14.90
N ALA A 195 -6.39 27.99 14.26
CA ALA A 195 -6.04 28.74 13.05
C ALA A 195 -6.83 28.29 11.82
N GLY A 196 -7.46 27.10 11.86
CA GLY A 196 -8.27 26.55 10.78
C GLY A 196 -7.59 25.45 9.94
N PHE A 197 -6.40 24.97 10.32
CA PHE A 197 -5.76 23.84 9.62
C PHE A 197 -6.67 22.61 9.67
N THR A 198 -6.98 22.06 8.50
CA THR A 198 -7.89 20.91 8.36
C THR A 198 -7.20 19.58 8.60
N GLN A 199 -5.87 19.54 8.48
CA GLN A 199 -5.03 18.40 8.81
C GLN A 199 -3.93 18.83 9.78
N VAL A 200 -3.88 18.16 10.94
CA VAL A 200 -2.87 18.40 11.99
C VAL A 200 -2.35 17.03 12.44
N SER A 201 -1.08 16.75 12.15
CA SER A 201 -0.40 15.51 12.56
C SER A 201 0.67 15.82 13.60
N SER A 202 0.52 15.29 14.81
CA SER A 202 1.49 15.44 15.90
C SER A 202 2.41 14.22 15.98
N SER A 203 3.71 14.43 16.21
CA SER A 203 4.68 13.35 16.13
C SER A 203 4.52 12.27 17.21
N HIS A 204 4.02 12.64 18.39
CA HIS A 204 3.69 11.67 19.44
C HIS A 204 2.45 10.81 19.13
N GLU A 205 1.56 11.25 18.25
CA GLU A 205 0.38 10.48 17.84
C GLU A 205 0.70 9.58 16.64
N THR A 206 1.51 10.07 15.71
CA THR A 206 1.83 9.36 14.47
C THR A 206 2.93 8.32 14.63
N SER A 207 3.98 8.62 15.40
CA SER A 207 5.14 7.76 15.61
C SER A 207 5.77 8.05 16.99
N PRO A 208 5.26 7.46 18.10
CA PRO A 208 5.67 7.74 19.48
C PRO A 208 7.05 7.15 19.85
N MET A 209 8.04 7.34 18.97
CA MET A 209 9.35 6.70 19.02
C MET A 209 10.47 7.75 19.12
N MET A 210 11.56 7.38 19.79
CA MET A 210 12.60 8.33 20.21
C MET A 210 13.30 9.07 19.05
N LYS A 211 13.55 8.38 17.92
CA LYS A 211 14.40 8.90 16.84
C LYS A 211 13.73 10.06 16.10
N PHE A 212 14.30 11.26 16.25
CA PHE A 212 13.74 12.50 15.74
C PHE A 212 13.49 12.49 14.23
N VAL A 213 14.48 12.05 13.43
CA VAL A 213 14.39 12.12 11.96
C VAL A 213 13.33 11.17 11.41
N SER A 214 13.32 9.89 11.82
CA SER A 214 12.31 8.94 11.34
C SER A 214 10.91 9.26 11.87
N ARG A 215 10.78 9.67 13.13
CA ARG A 215 9.51 10.18 13.68
C ARG A 215 9.02 11.39 12.88
N GLY A 216 9.90 12.35 12.63
CA GLY A 216 9.57 13.58 11.93
C GLY A 216 9.14 13.33 10.49
N ASP A 217 9.90 12.55 9.71
CA ASP A 217 9.52 12.20 8.34
C ASP A 217 8.18 11.45 8.30
N THR A 218 7.91 10.55 9.25
CA THR A 218 6.62 9.84 9.35
C THR A 218 5.47 10.80 9.60
N THR A 219 5.68 11.78 10.48
CA THR A 219 4.67 12.81 10.80
C THR A 219 4.39 13.69 9.59
N VAL A 220 5.43 14.05 8.83
CA VAL A 220 5.29 14.82 7.59
C VAL A 220 4.56 14.01 6.53
N VAL A 221 4.92 12.74 6.31
CA VAL A 221 4.22 11.84 5.38
C VAL A 221 2.74 11.74 5.71
N ASP A 222 2.41 11.60 7.00
CA ASP A 222 1.04 11.54 7.44
C ASP A 222 0.26 12.82 7.11
N ALA A 223 0.81 13.99 7.45
CA ALA A 223 0.21 15.29 7.15
C ALA A 223 0.07 15.52 5.63
N TYR A 224 1.06 15.07 4.85
CA TYR A 224 1.12 15.25 3.41
C TYR A 224 0.08 14.40 2.66
N LEU A 225 -0.19 13.18 3.14
CA LEU A 225 -1.05 12.20 2.44
C LEU A 225 -2.48 12.11 2.98
N SER A 226 -2.71 12.34 4.27
CA SER A 226 -4.04 12.19 4.89
C SER A 226 -5.14 13.02 4.21
N PRO A 227 -4.92 14.27 3.78
CA PRO A 227 -5.95 15.06 3.09
C PRO A 227 -6.41 14.44 1.78
N ILE A 228 -5.48 13.86 1.01
CA ILE A 228 -5.79 13.20 -0.27
C ILE A 228 -6.61 11.94 -0.04
N LEU A 229 -6.21 11.14 0.95
CA LEU A 229 -6.94 9.95 1.31
C LEU A 229 -8.35 10.29 1.76
N ARG A 230 -8.52 11.30 2.62
CA ARG A 230 -9.83 11.72 3.10
C ARG A 230 -10.74 12.14 1.94
N ARG A 231 -10.25 12.93 0.98
CA ARG A 231 -11.02 13.28 -0.24
C ARG A 231 -11.47 12.05 -1.01
N TYR A 232 -10.61 11.04 -1.16
CA TYR A 232 -10.97 9.79 -1.83
C TYR A 232 -11.99 8.97 -1.04
N VAL A 233 -11.80 8.84 0.27
CA VAL A 233 -12.74 8.18 1.17
C VAL A 233 -14.11 8.85 1.10
N ASP A 234 -14.16 10.18 1.19
CA ASP A 234 -15.40 10.96 1.15
C ASP A 234 -16.11 10.81 -0.20
N GLN A 235 -15.36 10.79 -1.31
CA GLN A 235 -15.89 10.52 -2.64
C GLN A 235 -16.59 9.15 -2.69
N VAL A 236 -15.93 8.08 -2.23
CA VAL A 236 -16.51 6.73 -2.22
C VAL A 236 -17.70 6.67 -1.27
N ALA A 237 -17.60 7.24 -0.07
CA ALA A 237 -18.67 7.26 0.92
C ALA A 237 -19.92 8.00 0.43
N SER A 238 -19.76 9.07 -0.37
CA SER A 238 -20.88 9.84 -0.92
C SER A 238 -21.76 9.02 -1.88
N GLU A 239 -21.19 8.00 -2.53
CA GLU A 239 -21.92 7.09 -3.43
C GLU A 239 -22.65 5.96 -2.70
N MET A 240 -22.36 5.78 -1.39
CA MET A 240 -22.91 4.70 -0.57
C MET A 240 -23.20 5.12 0.88
N PRO A 241 -24.10 6.10 1.09
CA PRO A 241 -24.36 6.67 2.40
C PRO A 241 -24.86 5.61 3.39
N GLY A 242 -24.17 5.51 4.53
CA GLY A 242 -24.50 4.58 5.61
C GLY A 242 -23.98 3.14 5.44
N VAL A 243 -23.33 2.82 4.32
CA VAL A 243 -22.62 1.55 4.15
C VAL A 243 -21.29 1.60 4.91
N LYS A 244 -20.95 0.51 5.62
CA LYS A 244 -19.67 0.43 6.34
C LYS A 244 -18.50 0.32 5.36
N LEU A 245 -17.51 1.19 5.53
CA LEU A 245 -16.31 1.24 4.69
C LEU A 245 -15.08 0.92 5.52
N PHE A 246 -14.34 -0.10 5.10
CA PHE A 246 -13.08 -0.49 5.71
C PHE A 246 -11.93 -0.36 4.72
N PHE A 247 -10.82 0.22 5.18
CA PHE A 247 -9.61 0.38 4.39
C PHE A 247 -8.50 -0.51 4.90
N MET A 248 -7.81 -1.17 3.97
CA MET A 248 -6.61 -1.93 4.24
C MET A 248 -5.49 -0.99 4.66
N GLN A 249 -4.78 -1.37 5.73
CA GLN A 249 -3.59 -0.68 6.22
C GLN A 249 -2.33 -1.40 5.76
N SER A 250 -1.20 -0.69 5.71
CA SER A 250 0.14 -1.24 5.44
C SER A 250 0.50 -2.40 6.38
N SER A 251 -0.10 -2.45 7.57
CA SER A 251 0.08 -3.50 8.59
C SER A 251 -0.58 -4.84 8.24
N GLY A 252 -1.45 -4.86 7.22
CA GLY A 252 -2.30 -6.01 6.84
C GLY A 252 -3.65 -6.06 7.54
N GLY A 253 -4.00 -5.05 8.34
CA GLY A 253 -5.29 -4.94 9.01
C GLY A 253 -6.29 -4.07 8.26
N LEU A 254 -7.57 -4.26 8.56
CA LEU A 254 -8.62 -3.32 8.18
C LEU A 254 -8.86 -2.27 9.28
N THR A 255 -9.13 -1.04 8.88
CA THR A 255 -9.60 0.03 9.77
C THR A 255 -10.80 0.74 9.15
N ASP A 256 -11.63 1.36 9.99
CA ASP A 256 -12.72 2.21 9.52
C ASP A 256 -12.21 3.40 8.67
N ALA A 257 -13.01 3.78 7.68
CA ALA A 257 -12.77 4.92 6.80
C ALA A 257 -12.44 6.23 7.53
N GLY A 258 -13.09 6.52 8.66
CA GLY A 258 -12.88 7.73 9.44
C GLY A 258 -11.54 7.77 10.17
N THR A 259 -10.93 6.61 10.44
CA THR A 259 -9.65 6.47 11.15
C THR A 259 -8.46 6.19 10.24
N PHE A 260 -8.69 6.07 8.93
CA PHE A 260 -7.64 5.80 7.96
C PHE A 260 -6.72 7.01 7.75
N GLN A 261 -5.41 6.81 7.95
CA GLN A 261 -4.39 7.86 7.95
C GLN A 261 -3.32 7.65 6.87
N GLY A 262 -2.68 8.74 6.46
CA GLY A 262 -1.65 8.80 5.41
C GLY A 262 -0.51 7.80 5.62
N LYS A 263 0.04 7.76 6.83
CA LYS A 263 1.17 6.86 7.16
C LYS A 263 0.82 5.37 7.07
N ASP A 264 -0.45 5.02 7.24
CA ASP A 264 -0.93 3.63 7.28
C ASP A 264 -1.48 3.16 5.92
N ALA A 265 -1.50 4.02 4.90
CA ALA A 265 -2.10 3.73 3.59
C ALA A 265 -1.08 3.30 2.53
N ILE A 266 0.20 3.51 2.79
CA ILE A 266 1.29 3.27 1.83
C ILE A 266 1.47 1.76 1.65
N LEU A 267 1.43 1.28 0.41
CA LEU A 267 1.47 -0.15 0.08
C LEU A 267 0.30 -0.97 0.67
N SER A 268 -0.87 -0.35 0.90
CA SER A 268 -2.06 -1.06 1.41
C SER A 268 -2.65 -2.09 0.43
N GLY A 269 -2.58 -1.87 -0.88
CA GLY A 269 -3.04 -2.85 -1.89
C GLY A 269 -2.26 -4.18 -1.80
N PRO A 270 -0.93 -4.16 -1.95
CA PRO A 270 -0.09 -5.36 -1.79
C PRO A 270 -0.23 -6.03 -0.42
N ALA A 271 -0.54 -5.25 0.63
CA ALA A 271 -0.83 -5.80 1.94
C ALA A 271 -2.05 -6.76 1.91
N GLY A 272 -3.12 -6.40 1.21
CA GLY A 272 -4.24 -7.30 0.96
C GLY A 272 -3.83 -8.58 0.22
N GLY A 273 -2.90 -8.47 -0.74
CA GLY A 273 -2.28 -9.60 -1.43
C GLY A 273 -1.57 -10.57 -0.50
N ILE A 274 -0.76 -10.07 0.43
CA ILE A 274 -0.07 -10.89 1.44
C ILE A 274 -1.05 -11.61 2.36
N VAL A 275 -2.12 -10.93 2.80
CA VAL A 275 -3.17 -11.57 3.61
C VAL A 275 -3.86 -12.66 2.80
N GLY A 276 -4.25 -12.37 1.55
CA GLY A 276 -4.88 -13.34 0.66
C GLY A 276 -3.99 -14.57 0.43
N MET A 277 -2.70 -14.34 0.18
CA MET A 277 -1.68 -15.37 0.06
C MET A 277 -1.64 -16.24 1.32
N ALA A 278 -1.30 -15.65 2.48
CA ALA A 278 -1.11 -16.39 3.72
C ALA A 278 -2.36 -17.19 4.10
N ARG A 279 -3.54 -16.56 4.09
CA ARG A 279 -4.79 -17.22 4.50
C ARG A 279 -5.21 -18.34 3.56
N THR A 280 -5.07 -18.17 2.25
CA THR A 280 -5.42 -19.23 1.30
C THR A 280 -4.41 -20.37 1.29
N ALA A 281 -3.12 -20.08 1.52
CA ALA A 281 -2.10 -21.10 1.73
C ALA A 281 -2.38 -21.94 2.98
N GLU A 282 -2.69 -21.30 4.12
CA GLU A 282 -3.05 -21.99 5.36
C GLU A 282 -4.24 -22.92 5.17
N LEU A 283 -5.30 -22.45 4.50
CA LEU A 283 -6.47 -23.26 4.17
C LEU A 283 -6.13 -24.46 3.26
N ALA A 284 -5.10 -24.34 2.42
CA ALA A 284 -4.59 -25.40 1.56
C ALA A 284 -3.52 -26.29 2.24
N GLY A 285 -3.19 -26.06 3.52
CA GLY A 285 -2.18 -26.82 4.25
C GLY A 285 -0.73 -26.44 3.91
N HIS A 286 -0.49 -25.21 3.46
CA HIS A 286 0.84 -24.66 3.17
C HIS A 286 1.26 -23.63 4.23
N GLU A 287 2.10 -24.04 5.17
CA GLU A 287 2.53 -23.17 6.30
C GLU A 287 3.66 -22.20 5.93
N LYS A 288 4.42 -22.52 4.87
CA LYS A 288 5.62 -21.79 4.44
C LYS A 288 5.49 -21.44 2.96
N VAL A 289 5.24 -20.16 2.69
CA VAL A 289 5.02 -19.66 1.33
C VAL A 289 5.88 -18.44 1.01
N ILE A 290 6.31 -18.37 -0.25
CA ILE A 290 6.85 -17.17 -0.86
C ILE A 290 5.77 -16.59 -1.77
N GLY A 291 5.39 -15.34 -1.51
CA GLY A 291 4.46 -14.61 -2.33
C GLY A 291 5.10 -14.07 -3.58
N PHE A 292 4.40 -14.25 -4.69
CA PHE A 292 4.78 -13.73 -5.99
C PHE A 292 3.53 -13.10 -6.63
N ASP A 293 3.34 -11.80 -6.36
CA ASP A 293 2.27 -10.99 -6.94
C ASP A 293 2.83 -10.22 -8.14
N MET A 294 2.48 -10.60 -9.35
CA MET A 294 2.91 -9.87 -10.53
C MET A 294 1.71 -9.20 -11.21
N GLY A 295 1.73 -7.88 -11.21
CA GLY A 295 0.76 -7.03 -11.88
C GLY A 295 1.25 -6.51 -13.23
N GLY A 296 0.61 -5.43 -13.70
CA GLY A 296 1.00 -4.73 -14.93
C GLY A 296 2.24 -3.84 -14.75
N THR A 297 2.52 -3.32 -13.57
CA THR A 297 3.60 -2.33 -13.39
C THR A 297 4.80 -2.89 -12.62
N SER A 298 4.55 -3.74 -11.64
CA SER A 298 5.54 -4.25 -10.69
C SER A 298 5.25 -5.69 -10.31
N THR A 299 6.21 -6.28 -9.61
CA THR A 299 6.06 -7.52 -8.86
C THR A 299 6.31 -7.24 -7.38
N ASP A 300 5.40 -7.66 -6.53
CA ASP A 300 5.55 -7.64 -5.07
C ASP A 300 5.87 -9.05 -4.59
N VAL A 301 6.97 -9.17 -3.84
CA VAL A 301 7.39 -10.44 -3.24
C VAL A 301 7.35 -10.35 -1.71
N SER A 302 6.92 -11.45 -1.09
CA SER A 302 6.75 -11.52 0.37
C SER A 302 7.08 -12.90 0.90
N HIS A 303 7.31 -12.99 2.20
CA HIS A 303 7.59 -14.23 2.91
C HIS A 303 6.56 -14.45 4.01
N TYR A 304 6.09 -15.69 4.14
CA TYR A 304 5.21 -16.11 5.22
C TYR A 304 5.62 -17.48 5.75
N ALA A 305 5.77 -17.58 7.08
CA ALA A 305 6.06 -18.82 7.79
C ALA A 305 5.36 -18.82 9.16
N GLY A 306 4.02 -18.94 9.15
CA GLY A 306 3.17 -18.94 10.35
C GLY A 306 2.97 -17.58 11.03
N SER A 307 3.63 -16.52 10.56
CA SER A 307 3.37 -15.15 11.00
C SER A 307 3.76 -14.15 9.92
N PHE A 308 3.06 -13.01 9.89
CA PHE A 308 3.40 -11.90 8.99
C PHE A 308 4.70 -11.23 9.43
N GLU A 309 5.64 -11.16 8.50
CA GLU A 309 6.85 -10.36 8.67
C GLU A 309 6.53 -8.88 8.55
N ARG A 310 7.16 -8.06 9.40
CA ARG A 310 6.94 -6.61 9.43
C ARG A 310 8.25 -5.84 9.43
N GLU A 311 8.28 -4.78 8.65
CA GLU A 311 9.31 -3.74 8.71
C GLU A 311 8.77 -2.57 9.51
N PHE A 312 9.61 -2.02 10.40
CA PHE A 312 9.26 -0.87 11.24
C PHE A 312 9.89 0.41 10.76
N GLU A 313 11.03 0.34 10.06
CA GLU A 313 11.69 1.49 9.43
C GLU A 313 11.92 1.13 7.98
N THR A 314 11.33 1.92 7.07
CA THR A 314 11.41 1.69 5.63
C THR A 314 11.63 3.01 4.89
N GLN A 315 11.95 2.91 3.60
CA GLN A 315 12.10 4.06 2.71
C GLN A 315 11.27 3.84 1.45
N VAL A 316 10.28 4.71 1.23
CA VAL A 316 9.41 4.68 0.06
C VAL A 316 9.53 6.00 -0.67
N ALA A 317 9.76 5.96 -1.99
CA ALA A 317 9.97 7.15 -2.82
C ALA A 317 11.05 8.11 -2.27
N GLY A 318 12.13 7.55 -1.70
CA GLY A 318 13.20 8.32 -1.06
C GLY A 318 12.87 8.91 0.32
N VAL A 319 11.63 8.78 0.78
CA VAL A 319 11.16 9.29 2.07
C VAL A 319 11.22 8.18 3.11
N ARG A 320 11.83 8.47 4.26
CA ARG A 320 11.94 7.51 5.35
C ARG A 320 10.67 7.54 6.17
N MET A 321 10.25 6.39 6.67
CA MET A 321 9.09 6.33 7.53
C MET A 321 9.24 5.21 8.54
N ARG A 322 8.57 5.41 9.67
CA ARG A 322 8.53 4.50 10.79
C ARG A 322 7.08 4.21 11.13
N ALA A 323 6.52 3.23 10.42
CA ALA A 323 5.20 2.70 10.65
C ALA A 323 5.25 1.17 10.47
N PRO A 324 4.45 0.39 11.21
CA PRO A 324 4.41 -1.06 11.05
C PRO A 324 3.83 -1.41 9.68
N MET A 325 4.69 -1.89 8.78
CA MET A 325 4.30 -2.32 7.43
C MET A 325 4.61 -3.80 7.27
N MET A 326 3.78 -4.52 6.51
CA MET A 326 4.17 -5.86 6.09
C MET A 326 5.41 -5.79 5.22
N SER A 327 6.31 -6.75 5.41
CA SER A 327 7.56 -6.84 4.68
C SER A 327 7.30 -7.20 3.22
N ILE A 328 7.15 -6.17 2.40
CA ILE A 328 6.93 -6.27 0.95
C ILE A 328 8.20 -5.79 0.25
N HIS A 329 8.71 -6.59 -0.68
CA HIS A 329 9.75 -6.13 -1.59
C HIS A 329 9.19 -6.00 -3.00
N THR A 330 9.05 -4.75 -3.46
CA THR A 330 8.58 -4.43 -4.80
C THR A 330 9.75 -4.32 -5.76
N VAL A 331 9.61 -4.92 -6.94
CA VAL A 331 10.54 -4.76 -8.06
C VAL A 331 9.80 -4.25 -9.29
N ALA A 332 10.45 -3.35 -10.03
CA ALA A 332 9.94 -2.76 -11.28
C ALA A 332 10.01 -3.75 -12.46
N ALA A 333 9.40 -4.91 -12.27
CA ALA A 333 9.23 -5.96 -13.27
C ALA A 333 7.76 -6.39 -13.23
N GLY A 334 6.97 -5.99 -14.22
CA GLY A 334 5.56 -6.33 -14.37
C GLY A 334 5.22 -6.60 -15.84
N GLY A 335 3.97 -6.92 -16.15
CA GLY A 335 3.54 -7.18 -17.53
C GLY A 335 3.78 -5.99 -18.49
N GLY A 336 3.68 -4.77 -17.99
CA GLY A 336 3.91 -3.52 -18.71
C GLY A 336 5.36 -3.05 -18.74
N SER A 337 6.32 -3.76 -18.11
CA SER A 337 7.73 -3.36 -18.17
C SER A 337 8.22 -3.31 -19.62
N ILE A 338 8.76 -2.15 -20.01
CA ILE A 338 9.12 -1.84 -21.40
C ILE A 338 10.31 -2.69 -21.85
N LEU A 339 10.25 -3.20 -23.08
CA LEU A 339 11.31 -3.96 -23.72
C LEU A 339 12.18 -3.02 -24.57
N GLY A 340 13.49 -3.01 -24.30
CA GLY A 340 14.45 -2.18 -25.02
C GLY A 340 15.61 -2.99 -25.58
N PHE A 341 16.10 -2.58 -26.76
CA PHE A 341 17.34 -3.09 -27.36
C PHE A 341 18.16 -1.90 -27.86
N ASP A 342 19.42 -1.81 -27.43
CA ASP A 342 20.33 -0.71 -27.77
C ASP A 342 21.33 -1.06 -28.90
N GLY A 343 21.11 -2.18 -29.60
CA GLY A 343 22.03 -2.73 -30.58
C GLY A 343 23.04 -3.73 -30.00
N ALA A 344 23.20 -3.78 -28.67
CA ALA A 344 24.13 -4.69 -28.00
C ALA A 344 23.46 -5.53 -26.90
N ARG A 345 22.50 -4.98 -26.15
CA ARG A 345 21.89 -5.62 -24.98
C ARG A 345 20.38 -5.46 -24.98
N PHE A 346 19.70 -6.55 -24.62
CA PHE A 346 18.29 -6.54 -24.27
C PHE A 346 18.10 -6.04 -22.84
N ARG A 347 17.07 -5.23 -22.60
CA ARG A 347 16.71 -4.69 -21.30
C ARG A 347 15.20 -4.77 -21.09
N VAL A 348 14.80 -5.02 -19.85
CA VAL A 348 13.41 -5.01 -19.40
C VAL A 348 13.28 -4.01 -18.27
N GLY A 349 12.38 -3.05 -18.42
CA GLY A 349 12.18 -1.98 -17.44
C GLY A 349 13.39 -1.04 -17.28
N PRO A 350 13.44 -0.23 -16.22
CA PRO A 350 12.47 -0.16 -15.10
C PRO A 350 11.16 0.56 -15.47
N GLU A 351 11.13 1.25 -16.60
CA GLU A 351 9.94 1.96 -17.09
C GLU A 351 8.81 0.98 -17.43
N SER A 352 7.57 1.42 -17.19
CA SER A 352 6.37 0.65 -17.47
C SER A 352 5.45 1.41 -18.42
N ALA A 353 4.81 0.68 -19.32
CA ALA A 353 3.79 1.21 -20.21
C ALA A 353 2.44 1.49 -19.51
N GLY A 354 2.25 1.01 -18.27
CA GLY A 354 1.03 1.23 -17.49
C GLY A 354 -0.22 0.62 -18.11
N ALA A 355 -1.39 1.23 -17.85
CA ALA A 355 -2.66 0.89 -18.53
C ALA A 355 -2.91 1.75 -19.78
N ASN A 356 -2.34 2.96 -19.82
CA ASN A 356 -2.54 3.94 -20.88
C ASN A 356 -1.20 4.68 -21.15
N PRO A 357 -0.58 4.53 -22.34
CA PRO A 357 -1.08 3.77 -23.49
C PRO A 357 -1.04 2.25 -23.31
N GLY A 358 -0.34 1.73 -22.30
CA GLY A 358 -0.21 0.28 -22.06
C GLY A 358 0.73 -0.44 -23.04
N PRO A 359 0.89 -1.76 -22.92
CA PRO A 359 1.58 -2.59 -23.91
C PRO A 359 1.08 -2.36 -25.35
N ALA A 360 1.90 -2.71 -26.35
CA ALA A 360 1.55 -2.51 -27.75
C ALA A 360 0.24 -3.21 -28.14
N SER A 361 0.00 -4.37 -27.55
CA SER A 361 -1.24 -5.16 -27.72
C SER A 361 -2.50 -4.50 -27.15
N TYR A 362 -2.42 -3.42 -26.37
CA TYR A 362 -3.59 -2.75 -25.78
C TYR A 362 -4.34 -1.82 -26.74
N ARG A 363 -3.90 -1.71 -28.01
CA ARG A 363 -4.54 -0.91 -29.07
C ARG A 363 -4.53 0.61 -28.84
N ARG A 364 -3.58 1.14 -28.07
CA ARG A 364 -3.43 2.59 -27.81
C ARG A 364 -2.06 3.16 -28.19
N GLY A 365 -1.33 2.48 -29.07
CA GLY A 365 -0.05 2.96 -29.60
C GLY A 365 1.16 2.82 -28.65
N GLY A 366 1.06 2.00 -27.61
CA GLY A 366 2.12 1.83 -26.63
C GLY A 366 3.34 1.01 -27.09
N PRO A 367 4.44 0.99 -26.32
CA PRO A 367 5.68 0.28 -26.64
C PRO A 367 5.55 -1.23 -26.45
N LEU A 368 6.54 -2.00 -26.92
CA LEU A 368 6.64 -3.42 -26.57
C LEU A 368 6.90 -3.57 -25.05
N ALA A 369 6.15 -4.46 -24.42
CA ALA A 369 6.26 -4.78 -23.00
C ALA A 369 6.33 -6.30 -22.75
N VAL A 370 6.59 -6.72 -21.51
CA VAL A 370 6.64 -8.15 -21.11
C VAL A 370 5.35 -8.91 -21.48
N THR A 371 4.19 -8.26 -21.41
CA THR A 371 2.90 -8.81 -21.86
C THR A 371 2.93 -9.14 -23.35
N ASP A 372 3.49 -8.26 -24.18
CA ASP A 372 3.63 -8.50 -25.63
C ASP A 372 4.58 -9.67 -25.91
N ALA A 373 5.68 -9.81 -25.15
CA ALA A 373 6.54 -10.99 -25.27
C ALA A 373 5.79 -12.29 -24.95
N ASN A 374 4.92 -12.28 -23.93
CA ASN A 374 4.08 -13.42 -23.58
C ASN A 374 2.97 -13.70 -24.62
N VAL A 375 2.47 -12.68 -25.32
CA VAL A 375 1.59 -12.84 -26.50
C VAL A 375 2.38 -13.48 -27.64
N MET A 376 3.58 -12.98 -27.94
CA MET A 376 4.43 -13.46 -29.04
C MET A 376 4.78 -14.95 -28.90
N VAL A 377 5.11 -15.42 -27.69
CA VAL A 377 5.42 -16.84 -27.45
C VAL A 377 4.18 -17.70 -27.20
N GLY A 378 2.97 -17.14 -27.31
CA GLY A 378 1.70 -17.86 -27.15
C GLY A 378 1.33 -18.24 -25.71
N LYS A 379 2.01 -17.71 -24.69
CA LYS A 379 1.61 -17.88 -23.28
C LYS A 379 0.31 -17.14 -22.96
N ILE A 380 0.14 -15.95 -23.54
CA ILE A 380 -1.13 -15.23 -23.54
C ILE A 380 -1.82 -15.49 -24.87
N GLN A 381 -3.06 -15.99 -24.80
CA GLN A 381 -3.92 -16.20 -25.94
C GLN A 381 -4.96 -15.06 -25.98
N PRO A 382 -4.91 -14.14 -26.97
CA PRO A 382 -5.82 -12.99 -27.03
C PRO A 382 -7.30 -13.34 -26.92
N ALA A 383 -7.72 -14.48 -27.48
CA ALA A 383 -9.11 -14.96 -27.43
C ALA A 383 -9.59 -15.34 -26.02
N HIS A 384 -8.69 -15.56 -25.06
CA HIS A 384 -8.98 -15.89 -23.67
C HIS A 384 -8.65 -14.77 -22.69
N PHE A 385 -8.28 -13.60 -23.21
CA PHE A 385 -8.01 -12.41 -22.41
C PHE A 385 -9.26 -11.52 -22.35
N PRO A 386 -9.50 -10.77 -21.24
CA PRO A 386 -10.62 -9.84 -21.17
C PRO A 386 -10.69 -8.86 -22.35
N HIS A 387 -11.89 -8.74 -22.93
CA HIS A 387 -12.21 -7.80 -24.00
C HIS A 387 -12.47 -6.40 -23.43
N VAL A 388 -11.41 -5.73 -23.01
CA VAL A 388 -11.49 -4.40 -22.36
C VAL A 388 -10.64 -3.34 -23.07
N PHE A 389 -10.16 -3.66 -24.27
CA PHE A 389 -9.26 -2.79 -25.05
C PHE A 389 -9.99 -2.11 -26.20
N GLY A 390 -9.25 -1.27 -26.92
CA GLY A 390 -9.79 -0.47 -28.01
C GLY A 390 -10.58 0.75 -27.54
N HIS A 391 -11.04 1.56 -28.47
CA HIS A 391 -11.74 2.82 -28.16
C HIS A 391 -13.08 2.58 -27.47
N ALA A 392 -13.77 1.47 -27.79
CA ALA A 392 -15.04 1.09 -27.19
C ALA A 392 -14.91 0.17 -25.96
N ALA A 393 -13.68 -0.10 -25.50
CA ALA A 393 -13.38 -0.95 -24.34
C ALA A 393 -14.03 -2.36 -24.41
N ASN A 394 -14.07 -2.95 -25.60
CA ASN A 394 -14.72 -4.24 -25.88
C ASN A 394 -13.91 -5.14 -26.84
N GLU A 395 -12.66 -4.77 -27.14
CA GLU A 395 -11.79 -5.51 -28.05
C GLU A 395 -10.77 -6.37 -27.28
N ALA A 396 -10.30 -7.45 -27.92
CA ALA A 396 -9.21 -8.30 -27.44
C ALA A 396 -7.84 -7.65 -27.67
N LEU A 397 -6.79 -8.25 -27.09
CA LEU A 397 -5.40 -7.88 -27.36
C LEU A 397 -5.08 -7.97 -28.87
N ASP A 398 -4.24 -7.05 -29.35
CA ASP A 398 -3.78 -7.03 -30.74
C ASP A 398 -2.48 -7.84 -30.92
N GLY A 399 -2.62 -9.07 -31.40
CA GLY A 399 -1.47 -9.94 -31.70
C GLY A 399 -0.68 -9.54 -32.95
N ASP A 400 -1.34 -8.91 -33.92
CA ASP A 400 -0.71 -8.54 -35.19
C ASP A 400 0.30 -7.41 -34.98
N VAL A 401 -0.06 -6.42 -34.18
CA VAL A 401 0.87 -5.34 -33.78
C VAL A 401 2.08 -5.90 -33.03
N VAL A 402 1.89 -6.91 -32.20
CA VAL A 402 2.99 -7.57 -31.47
C VAL A 402 3.94 -8.25 -32.45
N ALA A 403 3.43 -9.07 -33.36
CA ALA A 403 4.24 -9.76 -34.37
C ALA A 403 5.02 -8.77 -35.26
N GLN A 404 4.37 -7.70 -35.71
CA GLN A 404 5.02 -6.65 -36.51
C GLN A 404 6.20 -5.99 -35.78
N LYS A 405 6.03 -5.64 -34.49
CA LYS A 405 7.09 -5.01 -33.70
C LYS A 405 8.23 -5.98 -33.38
N PHE A 406 7.93 -7.25 -33.08
CA PHE A 406 8.98 -8.26 -32.88
C PHE A 406 9.72 -8.59 -34.17
N ALA A 407 9.06 -8.57 -35.34
CA ALA A 407 9.74 -8.71 -36.63
C ALA A 407 10.80 -7.61 -36.86
N GLN A 408 10.51 -6.37 -36.46
CA GLN A 408 11.47 -5.27 -36.53
C GLN A 408 12.68 -5.50 -35.61
N LEU A 409 12.46 -5.96 -34.37
CA LEU A 409 13.54 -6.29 -33.43
C LEU A 409 14.35 -7.52 -33.87
N ALA A 410 13.71 -8.51 -34.49
CA ALA A 410 14.36 -9.69 -35.03
C ALA A 410 15.41 -9.31 -36.10
N VAL A 411 15.04 -8.40 -37.01
CA VAL A 411 15.96 -7.84 -38.03
C VAL A 411 17.16 -7.14 -37.38
N GLN A 412 16.92 -6.33 -36.33
CA GLN A 412 17.99 -5.59 -35.65
C GLN A 412 18.94 -6.49 -34.86
N SER A 413 18.42 -7.58 -34.29
CA SER A 413 19.18 -8.46 -33.39
C SER A 413 19.79 -9.69 -34.08
N GLY A 414 19.38 -10.00 -35.32
CA GLY A 414 19.82 -11.19 -36.05
C GLY A 414 19.27 -12.49 -35.46
N ARG A 415 18.14 -12.45 -34.75
CA ARG A 415 17.48 -13.59 -34.09
C ARG A 415 16.03 -13.72 -34.56
N SER A 416 15.40 -14.88 -34.31
CA SER A 416 13.96 -15.05 -34.58
C SER A 416 13.11 -14.18 -33.64
N GLN A 417 11.85 -13.94 -34.00
CA GLN A 417 10.92 -13.15 -33.19
C GLN A 417 10.69 -13.81 -31.82
N GLU A 418 10.54 -15.14 -31.84
CA GLU A 418 10.31 -15.99 -30.69
C GLU A 418 11.52 -16.01 -29.76
N ASP A 419 12.75 -16.10 -30.30
CA ASP A 419 13.97 -16.08 -29.50
C ASP A 419 14.16 -14.73 -28.80
N VAL A 420 13.85 -13.64 -29.50
CA VAL A 420 13.90 -12.28 -28.93
C VAL A 420 12.89 -12.15 -27.80
N ALA A 421 11.63 -12.54 -28.04
CA ALA A 421 10.58 -12.50 -27.02
C ALA A 421 10.93 -13.37 -25.80
N HIS A 422 11.42 -14.59 -26.03
CA HIS A 422 11.85 -15.50 -24.96
C HIS A 422 13.03 -14.94 -24.16
N GLY A 423 14.00 -14.30 -24.83
CA GLY A 423 15.12 -13.63 -24.18
C GLY A 423 14.69 -12.53 -23.21
N PHE A 424 13.71 -11.71 -23.60
CA PHE A 424 13.13 -10.71 -22.69
C PHE A 424 12.43 -11.34 -21.49
N ILE A 425 11.68 -12.44 -21.69
CA ILE A 425 11.03 -13.18 -20.59
C ILE A 425 12.08 -13.71 -19.61
N GLN A 426 13.21 -14.26 -20.08
CA GLN A 426 14.29 -14.74 -19.22
C GLN A 426 14.90 -13.61 -18.37
N ILE A 427 15.09 -12.42 -18.94
CA ILE A 427 15.58 -11.25 -18.21
C ILE A 427 14.59 -10.85 -17.10
N ALA A 428 13.29 -10.77 -17.43
CA ALA A 428 12.25 -10.46 -16.45
C ALA A 428 12.23 -11.50 -15.31
N VAL A 429 12.25 -12.79 -15.64
CA VAL A 429 12.27 -13.90 -14.67
C VAL A 429 13.48 -13.78 -13.72
N GLN A 430 14.68 -13.49 -14.25
CA GLN A 430 15.86 -13.35 -13.40
C GLN A 430 15.77 -12.13 -12.47
N GLN A 431 15.22 -11.00 -12.92
CA GLN A 431 14.96 -9.85 -12.05
C GLN A 431 14.02 -10.22 -10.89
N MET A 432 12.93 -10.93 -11.19
CA MET A 432 11.96 -11.39 -10.18
C MET A 432 12.55 -12.44 -9.23
N ALA A 433 13.31 -13.42 -9.73
CA ALA A 433 13.98 -14.42 -8.90
C ALA A 433 15.02 -13.78 -7.95
N ASN A 434 15.76 -12.77 -8.42
CA ASN A 434 16.70 -12.03 -7.58
C ASN A 434 15.99 -11.23 -6.48
N ALA A 435 14.81 -10.68 -6.76
CA ALA A 435 13.95 -10.04 -5.76
C ALA A 435 13.59 -11.01 -4.63
N ILE A 436 13.15 -12.23 -5.00
CA ILE A 436 12.81 -13.28 -4.05
C ILE A 436 14.03 -13.67 -3.22
N LYS A 437 15.20 -13.89 -3.85
CA LYS A 437 16.45 -14.23 -3.13
C LYS A 437 16.83 -13.18 -2.08
N LYS A 438 16.56 -11.89 -2.34
CA LYS A 438 16.86 -10.80 -1.42
C LYS A 438 15.99 -10.84 -0.15
N ILE A 439 14.71 -11.18 -0.25
CA ILE A 439 13.84 -11.30 0.92
C ILE A 439 13.95 -12.65 1.63
N SER A 440 14.60 -13.63 1.01
CA SER A 440 14.62 -15.00 1.48
C SER A 440 16.04 -15.50 1.81
N VAL A 441 16.80 -15.92 0.81
CA VAL A 441 18.14 -16.49 0.94
C VAL A 441 19.09 -15.53 1.65
N ALA A 442 19.06 -14.24 1.31
CA ALA A 442 19.91 -13.23 1.96
C ALA A 442 19.56 -13.02 3.45
N ARG A 443 18.40 -13.49 3.90
CA ARG A 443 17.96 -13.49 5.30
C ARG A 443 18.13 -14.86 5.98
N GLY A 444 18.71 -15.84 5.29
CA GLY A 444 19.00 -17.17 5.82
C GLY A 444 17.88 -18.21 5.61
N TYR A 445 16.87 -17.92 4.78
CA TYR A 445 15.80 -18.88 4.49
C TYR A 445 16.15 -19.80 3.31
N ASP A 446 15.99 -21.11 3.50
CA ASP A 446 16.07 -22.12 2.43
C ASP A 446 14.73 -22.19 1.65
N VAL A 447 14.63 -21.45 0.55
CA VAL A 447 13.41 -21.34 -0.27
C VAL A 447 12.99 -22.64 -0.94
N THR A 448 13.87 -23.62 -1.07
CA THR A 448 13.53 -24.91 -1.72
C THR A 448 12.49 -25.70 -0.94
N ARG A 449 12.31 -25.38 0.35
CA ARG A 449 11.32 -25.96 1.26
C ARG A 449 9.99 -25.21 1.30
N TYR A 450 9.86 -24.14 0.52
CA TYR A 450 8.68 -23.29 0.49
C TYR A 450 7.83 -23.60 -0.72
N THR A 451 6.55 -23.23 -0.64
CA THR A 451 5.66 -23.20 -1.80
C THR A 451 5.66 -21.81 -2.41
N LEU A 452 5.85 -21.69 -3.73
CA LEU A 452 5.70 -20.42 -4.43
C LEU A 452 4.21 -20.16 -4.64
N GLN A 453 3.63 -19.21 -3.93
CA GLN A 453 2.25 -18.82 -4.15
C GLN A 453 2.20 -17.67 -5.14
N CYS A 454 1.64 -17.97 -6.31
CA CYS A 454 1.58 -17.06 -7.43
C CYS A 454 0.20 -16.42 -7.54
N PHE A 455 0.19 -15.10 -7.67
CA PHE A 455 -1.02 -14.31 -7.87
C PHE A 455 -0.72 -13.01 -8.63
N GLY A 456 -1.75 -12.17 -8.80
CA GLY A 456 -1.69 -11.03 -9.71
C GLY A 456 -1.96 -11.44 -11.16
N GLY A 457 -2.41 -10.48 -11.96
CA GLY A 457 -2.87 -10.75 -13.34
C GLY A 457 -1.80 -11.31 -14.29
N ALA A 458 -0.52 -11.09 -13.99
CA ALA A 458 0.61 -11.53 -14.81
C ALA A 458 1.46 -12.64 -14.15
N GLY A 459 1.21 -13.00 -12.90
CA GLY A 459 2.03 -13.97 -12.16
C GLY A 459 2.05 -15.35 -12.80
N GLY A 460 0.87 -15.88 -13.16
CA GLY A 460 0.74 -17.23 -13.71
C GLY A 460 1.60 -17.48 -14.96
N GLN A 461 1.89 -16.42 -15.73
CA GLN A 461 2.68 -16.47 -16.97
C GLN A 461 4.17 -16.77 -16.72
N HIS A 462 4.66 -16.51 -15.50
CA HIS A 462 6.08 -16.57 -15.13
C HIS A 462 6.38 -17.55 -13.99
N ALA A 463 5.34 -18.05 -13.29
CA ALA A 463 5.46 -18.80 -12.05
C ALA A 463 6.43 -19.99 -12.12
N CYS A 464 6.31 -20.85 -13.14
CA CYS A 464 7.17 -22.03 -13.28
C CYS A 464 8.64 -21.62 -13.53
N LEU A 465 8.89 -20.65 -14.40
CA LEU A 465 10.25 -20.19 -14.69
C LEU A 465 10.91 -19.53 -13.47
N VAL A 466 10.12 -18.80 -12.67
CA VAL A 466 10.59 -18.23 -11.40
C VAL A 466 10.88 -19.34 -10.39
N ALA A 467 10.01 -20.34 -10.27
CA ALA A 467 10.22 -21.49 -9.39
C ALA A 467 11.49 -22.27 -9.78
N ASP A 468 11.70 -22.55 -11.07
CA ASP A 468 12.90 -23.21 -11.59
C ASP A 468 14.18 -22.43 -11.26
N ALA A 469 14.16 -21.10 -11.45
CA ALA A 469 15.29 -20.23 -11.14
C ALA A 469 15.64 -20.18 -9.63
N LEU A 470 14.70 -20.57 -8.78
CA LEU A 470 14.83 -20.61 -7.32
C LEU A 470 15.02 -22.03 -6.77
N GLY A 471 14.92 -23.07 -7.60
CA GLY A 471 14.93 -24.47 -7.17
C GLY A 471 13.71 -24.87 -6.33
N MET A 472 12.57 -24.19 -6.52
CA MET A 472 11.32 -24.50 -5.84
C MET A 472 10.53 -25.54 -6.62
N THR A 473 10.04 -26.57 -5.94
CA THR A 473 9.38 -27.71 -6.59
C THR A 473 7.84 -27.65 -6.53
N ARG A 474 7.28 -26.64 -5.84
CA ARG A 474 5.83 -26.47 -5.68
C ARG A 474 5.40 -25.05 -5.98
N VAL A 475 4.43 -24.92 -6.88
CA VAL A 475 3.71 -23.69 -7.16
C VAL A 475 2.25 -23.87 -6.75
N PHE A 476 1.72 -22.92 -5.98
CA PHE A 476 0.31 -22.86 -5.61
C PHE A 476 -0.37 -21.67 -6.29
N VAL A 477 -1.45 -21.93 -7.02
CA VAL A 477 -2.24 -20.93 -7.73
C VAL A 477 -3.68 -21.06 -7.29
N HIS A 478 -4.17 -20.10 -6.52
CA HIS A 478 -5.56 -20.08 -6.08
C HIS A 478 -6.50 -19.76 -7.27
N PRO A 479 -7.74 -20.29 -7.34
CA PRO A 479 -8.66 -19.97 -8.44
C PRO A 479 -8.96 -18.47 -8.61
N LEU A 480 -8.85 -17.71 -7.52
CA LEU A 480 -8.97 -16.24 -7.50
C LEU A 480 -7.62 -15.51 -7.61
N ALA A 481 -6.55 -16.16 -8.09
CA ALA A 481 -5.20 -15.59 -8.17
C ALA A 481 -5.16 -14.21 -8.86
N GLY A 482 -5.97 -14.02 -9.92
CA GLY A 482 -6.04 -12.75 -10.65
C GLY A 482 -6.72 -11.59 -9.90
N VAL A 483 -7.34 -11.85 -8.74
CA VAL A 483 -8.00 -10.89 -7.84
C VAL A 483 -7.68 -11.18 -6.36
N LEU A 484 -6.55 -11.85 -6.08
CA LEU A 484 -6.27 -12.40 -4.75
C LEU A 484 -6.10 -11.31 -3.70
N SER A 485 -5.60 -10.14 -4.08
CA SER A 485 -5.46 -8.97 -3.18
C SER A 485 -6.82 -8.48 -2.69
N ALA A 486 -7.80 -8.36 -3.59
CA ALA A 486 -9.18 -8.04 -3.24
C ALA A 486 -9.80 -9.14 -2.36
N TYR A 487 -9.60 -10.41 -2.70
CA TYR A 487 -10.06 -11.53 -1.86
C TYR A 487 -9.42 -11.52 -0.47
N GLY A 488 -8.14 -11.20 -0.38
CA GLY A 488 -7.38 -11.09 0.87
C GLY A 488 -7.90 -9.97 1.78
N MET A 489 -8.38 -8.86 1.22
CA MET A 489 -9.11 -7.84 1.99
C MET A 489 -10.38 -8.40 2.60
N GLY A 490 -11.09 -9.27 1.88
CA GLY A 490 -12.24 -10.02 2.40
C GLY A 490 -11.90 -10.84 3.64
N LEU A 491 -10.75 -11.53 3.61
CA LEU A 491 -10.23 -12.38 4.68
C LEU A 491 -9.51 -11.63 5.80
N ALA A 492 -9.22 -10.35 5.62
CA ALA A 492 -8.45 -9.58 6.58
C ALA A 492 -9.25 -9.28 7.86
N ASP A 493 -8.52 -9.37 8.97
CA ASP A 493 -9.00 -9.00 10.29
C ASP A 493 -8.92 -7.48 10.48
N GLN A 494 -9.83 -6.92 11.27
CA GLN A 494 -9.62 -5.58 11.81
C GLN A 494 -8.53 -5.66 12.88
N ASN A 495 -7.57 -4.73 12.85
CA ASN A 495 -6.54 -4.69 13.88
C ASN A 495 -6.15 -3.27 14.26
N VAL A 496 -5.63 -3.14 15.48
CA VAL A 496 -5.13 -1.88 16.01
C VAL A 496 -3.76 -2.16 16.62
N ILE A 497 -2.76 -1.41 16.17
CA ILE A 497 -1.41 -1.47 16.72
C ILE A 497 -1.18 -0.23 17.59
N ARG A 498 -0.69 -0.45 18.81
CA ARG A 498 -0.26 0.60 19.73
C ARG A 498 1.15 0.27 20.22
N GLU A 499 1.98 1.30 20.28
CA GLU A 499 3.38 1.19 20.64
C GLU A 499 3.79 2.38 21.51
N GLN A 500 4.79 2.16 22.36
CA GLN A 500 5.34 3.18 23.22
C GLN A 500 6.84 2.92 23.41
N ALA A 501 7.64 3.99 23.35
CA ALA A 501 9.06 3.90 23.67
C ALA A 501 9.27 3.80 25.18
N VAL A 502 10.02 2.78 25.60
CA VAL A 502 10.42 2.58 27.00
C VAL A 502 11.95 2.57 27.06
N GLU A 503 12.51 3.44 27.89
CA GLU A 503 13.96 3.58 28.09
C GLU A 503 14.30 3.15 29.53
N ILE A 504 14.29 1.85 29.75
CA ILE A 504 14.66 1.23 31.04
C ILE A 504 15.52 0.00 30.78
N LYS A 505 16.43 -0.30 31.72
CA LYS A 505 17.19 -1.55 31.69
C LYS A 505 16.23 -2.71 31.97
N LEU A 506 16.27 -3.76 31.15
CA LEU A 506 15.49 -4.96 31.40
C LEU A 506 16.10 -5.72 32.59
N ALA A 507 15.42 -5.65 33.74
CA ALA A 507 15.77 -6.31 34.98
C ALA A 507 14.48 -6.73 35.73
N PRO A 508 14.55 -7.66 36.70
CA PRO A 508 13.36 -8.21 37.36
C PRO A 508 12.46 -7.15 38.02
N ASP A 509 13.05 -6.08 38.56
CA ASP A 509 12.38 -4.94 39.17
C ASP A 509 11.63 -4.05 38.17
N ALA A 510 12.04 -4.06 36.90
CA ALA A 510 11.39 -3.31 35.82
C ALA A 510 10.15 -4.02 35.24
N LEU A 511 10.00 -5.33 35.44
CA LEU A 511 8.93 -6.13 34.82
C LEU A 511 7.52 -5.64 35.15
N PRO A 512 7.16 -5.32 36.41
CA PRO A 512 5.81 -4.83 36.72
C PRO A 512 5.44 -3.55 35.97
N GLY A 513 6.41 -2.64 35.78
CA GLY A 513 6.21 -1.40 35.02
C GLY A 513 6.02 -1.64 33.52
N ILE A 514 6.75 -2.63 32.96
CA ILE A 514 6.59 -3.04 31.56
C ILE A 514 5.20 -3.67 31.35
N GLU A 515 4.77 -4.55 32.25
CA GLU A 515 3.44 -5.19 32.20
C GLU A 515 2.32 -4.14 32.27
N ALA A 516 2.40 -3.21 33.21
CA ALA A 516 1.43 -2.11 33.32
C ALA A 516 1.35 -1.27 32.04
N THR A 517 2.50 -1.01 31.40
CA THR A 517 2.55 -0.29 30.12
C THR A 517 1.88 -1.09 29.01
N LEU A 518 2.18 -2.39 28.91
CA LEU A 518 1.55 -3.28 27.92
C LEU A 518 0.03 -3.39 28.13
N ASP A 519 -0.43 -3.38 29.38
CA ASP A 519 -1.85 -3.43 29.72
C ASP A 519 -2.58 -2.14 29.33
N ALA A 520 -1.96 -0.97 29.56
CA ALA A 520 -2.51 0.31 29.12
C ALA A 520 -2.62 0.40 27.58
N LEU A 521 -1.60 -0.09 26.86
CA LEU A 521 -1.63 -0.16 25.39
C LEU A 521 -2.71 -1.14 24.91
N ALA A 522 -2.85 -2.29 25.56
CA ALA A 522 -3.87 -3.29 25.23
C ALA A 522 -5.29 -2.76 25.45
N ALA A 523 -5.53 -2.06 26.56
CA ALA A 523 -6.82 -1.41 26.84
C ALA A 523 -7.15 -0.37 25.77
N THR A 524 -6.20 0.51 25.44
CA THR A 524 -6.37 1.52 24.40
C THR A 524 -6.70 0.90 23.04
N ALA A 525 -5.98 -0.17 22.65
CA ALA A 525 -6.22 -0.86 21.39
C ALA A 525 -7.60 -1.55 21.33
N ARG A 526 -8.05 -2.15 22.45
CA ARG A 526 -9.38 -2.78 22.55
C ARG A 526 -10.50 -1.74 22.42
N THR A 527 -10.42 -0.65 23.18
CA THR A 527 -11.42 0.43 23.12
C THR A 527 -11.53 1.02 21.72
N GLU A 528 -10.40 1.19 21.02
CA GLU A 528 -10.41 1.65 19.63
C GLU A 528 -11.10 0.64 18.69
N LEU A 529 -10.78 -0.65 18.83
CA LEU A 529 -11.36 -1.71 18.00
C LEU A 529 -12.88 -1.86 18.24
N GLU A 530 -13.32 -1.74 19.50
CA GLU A 530 -14.73 -1.72 19.88
C GLU A 530 -15.48 -0.53 19.27
N ARG A 531 -14.86 0.65 19.26
CA ARG A 531 -15.41 1.86 18.63
C ARG A 531 -15.59 1.71 17.12
N GLN A 532 -14.70 0.97 16.44
CA GLN A 532 -14.79 0.65 15.02
C GLN A 532 -15.88 -0.40 14.69
N GLN A 533 -16.72 -0.77 15.68
CA GLN A 533 -17.79 -1.76 15.55
C GLN A 533 -17.26 -3.11 15.05
N ALA A 534 -16.16 -3.58 15.63
CA ALA A 534 -15.72 -4.95 15.47
C ALA A 534 -16.90 -5.89 15.77
N GLY A 535 -17.08 -6.92 14.93
CA GLY A 535 -18.20 -7.85 15.05
C GLY A 535 -18.27 -8.53 16.42
N SER A 536 -19.26 -9.40 16.62
CA SER A 536 -19.52 -10.09 17.89
C SER A 536 -18.41 -11.06 18.37
N SER A 537 -17.23 -11.05 17.75
CA SER A 537 -16.10 -11.92 18.07
C SER A 537 -15.17 -11.31 19.12
N THR A 538 -14.59 -12.17 19.96
CA THR A 538 -13.60 -11.79 20.98
C THR A 538 -12.30 -11.27 20.36
N ALA A 539 -11.87 -10.08 20.78
CA ALA A 539 -10.59 -9.51 20.38
C ALA A 539 -9.40 -10.30 20.98
N VAL A 540 -8.45 -10.70 20.12
CA VAL A 540 -7.19 -11.34 20.54
C VAL A 540 -6.10 -10.28 20.71
N VAL A 541 -5.41 -10.30 21.85
CA VAL A 541 -4.33 -9.34 22.15
C VAL A 541 -2.98 -10.04 22.10
N HIS A 542 -2.07 -9.50 21.29
CA HIS A 542 -0.67 -9.93 21.25
C HIS A 542 0.22 -8.85 21.88
N ARG A 543 0.91 -9.20 22.98
CA ARG A 543 1.89 -8.33 23.64
C ARG A 543 3.29 -8.65 23.13
N ARG A 544 4.10 -7.63 22.82
CA ARG A 544 5.49 -7.79 22.35
C ARG A 544 6.38 -6.72 22.97
N VAL A 545 7.61 -7.10 23.31
CA VAL A 545 8.67 -6.20 23.77
C VAL A 545 9.86 -6.33 22.84
N HIS A 546 10.36 -5.20 22.34
CA HIS A 546 11.57 -5.16 21.51
C HIS A 546 12.75 -4.76 22.38
N VAL A 547 13.70 -5.67 22.57
CA VAL A 547 14.87 -5.49 23.45
C VAL A 547 16.12 -5.23 22.61
N ARG A 548 17.06 -4.46 23.15
CA ARG A 548 18.40 -4.23 22.58
C ARG A 548 19.45 -4.59 23.64
N TYR A 549 20.56 -5.18 23.19
CA TYR A 549 21.72 -5.51 24.03
C TYR A 549 22.65 -4.31 24.23
#